data_AF-A0ABD4PT77-F1
#
_entry.id   AF-A0ABD4PT77-F1
#
_cell.length_a   1.000
_cell.length_b   1.000
_cell.length_c   1.000
_cell.angle_alpha   90.00
_cell.angle_beta   90.00
_cell.angle_gamma   90.00
#
_symmetry.space_group_name_H-M   'P 1'
#
loop_
_entity.id
_entity.type
_entity.pdbx_description
1 polymer ?
#
loop_
_entity_poly.entity_id
_entity_poly.type
_entity_poly.pdbx_seq_one_letter_code
_entity_poly.pdbx_strand_id
1 'polypeptide(L)'
;MFANGIDIKKFNATVSKKLIQPSKIDKDEISKSITIKILFEGKTRDEIYENISKFNELFLDEATIKFKNLSNYFKGKIRDSSIEDTELDEWLYLNIEFECKA
;
A
#
# COMPACT_ATOMS: atom_id res chain seq x y z
N MET A 1 -3.42 -6.57 3.23
CA MET A 1 -3.10 -6.50 1.78
C MET A 1 -1.94 -7.43 1.53
N PHE A 2 -1.77 -7.93 0.32
CA PHE A 2 -0.56 -8.62 -0.10
C PHE A 2 0.12 -7.81 -1.20
N ALA A 3 1.43 -7.64 -1.11
CA ALA A 3 2.28 -7.05 -2.15
C ALA A 3 3.28 -8.11 -2.58
N ASN A 4 3.31 -8.46 -3.86
CA ASN A 4 4.12 -9.57 -4.40
C ASN A 4 4.00 -10.87 -3.58
N GLY A 5 2.76 -11.18 -3.16
CA GLY A 5 2.44 -12.37 -2.36
C GLY A 5 2.78 -12.27 -0.87
N ILE A 6 3.44 -11.21 -0.40
CA ILE A 6 3.82 -11.00 1.00
C ILE A 6 2.73 -10.21 1.70
N ASP A 7 2.24 -10.71 2.85
CA ASP A 7 1.27 -9.97 3.67
C ASP A 7 1.94 -8.75 4.30
N ILE A 8 1.33 -7.58 4.13
CA ILE A 8 1.88 -6.32 4.66
C ILE A 8 2.01 -6.31 6.20
N LYS A 9 1.28 -7.20 6.89
CA LYS A 9 1.42 -7.39 8.33
C LYS A 9 2.84 -7.76 8.76
N LYS A 10 3.66 -8.31 7.83
CA LYS A 10 5.08 -8.57 8.08
C LYS A 10 5.89 -7.30 8.41
N PHE A 11 5.40 -6.13 7.99
CA PHE A 11 6.02 -4.82 8.18
C PHE A 11 5.28 -3.96 9.21
N ASN A 12 4.50 -4.58 10.10
CA ASN A 12 3.60 -3.88 11.04
C ASN A 12 2.68 -2.87 10.35
N ALA A 13 2.20 -3.22 9.15
CA ALA A 13 1.38 -2.34 8.35
C ALA A 13 -0.06 -2.82 8.21
N THR A 14 -0.99 -1.88 8.13
CA THR A 14 -2.41 -2.13 7.89
C THR A 14 -2.96 -1.18 6.80
N VAL A 15 -4.01 -1.63 6.12
CA VAL A 15 -4.71 -0.81 5.11
C VAL A 15 -6.19 -0.78 5.46
N SER A 16 -6.74 0.42 5.56
CA SER A 16 -8.18 0.61 5.76
C SER A 16 -8.95 0.44 4.45
N LYS A 17 -10.12 -0.20 4.53
CA LYS A 17 -11.04 -0.38 3.39
C LYS A 17 -11.49 0.94 2.75
N LYS A 18 -11.47 2.05 3.51
CA LYS A 18 -11.92 3.38 3.06
C LYS A 18 -10.86 4.14 2.25
N LEU A 19 -9.64 3.61 2.17
CA LEU A 19 -8.45 4.31 1.67
C LEU A 19 -7.89 3.72 0.37
N ILE A 20 -8.71 2.96 -0.36
CA ILE A 20 -8.42 2.52 -1.73
C ILE A 20 -9.28 3.38 -2.64
N GLN A 21 -8.65 4.23 -3.46
CA GLN A 21 -9.35 5.01 -4.47
C GLN A 21 -8.99 4.49 -5.88
N PRO A 22 -9.99 4.35 -6.78
CA PRO A 22 -11.41 4.63 -6.54
C PRO A 22 -12.09 3.58 -5.63
N SER A 23 -13.05 4.05 -4.81
CA SER A 23 -13.79 3.26 -3.82
C SER A 23 -14.79 2.27 -4.45
N LYS A 24 -15.07 2.43 -5.73
CA LYS A 24 -15.73 1.47 -6.62
C LYS A 24 -14.72 1.05 -7.67
N ILE A 25 -14.07 -0.09 -7.42
CA ILE A 25 -13.52 -0.86 -8.53
C ILE A 25 -14.67 -1.78 -8.88
N ASP A 26 -15.41 -1.43 -9.94
CA ASP A 26 -16.39 -2.38 -10.48
C ASP A 26 -15.64 -3.70 -10.74
N LYS A 27 -16.29 -4.83 -10.48
CA LYS A 27 -15.64 -6.15 -10.52
C LYS A 27 -14.91 -6.44 -11.84
N ASP A 28 -15.24 -5.69 -12.89
CA ASP A 28 -14.76 -5.87 -14.25
C ASP A 28 -14.01 -4.64 -14.82
N GLU A 29 -13.83 -3.55 -14.07
CA GLU A 29 -13.14 -2.35 -14.56
C GLU A 29 -11.73 -2.24 -13.99
N ILE A 30 -10.72 -2.45 -14.85
CA ILE A 30 -9.31 -2.29 -14.46
C ILE A 30 -9.02 -0.79 -14.37
N SER A 31 -9.06 -0.24 -13.16
CA SER A 31 -8.68 1.16 -12.92
C SER A 31 -7.23 1.37 -13.33
N LYS A 32 -6.97 2.36 -14.18
CA LYS A 32 -5.61 2.70 -14.68
C LYS A 32 -4.65 3.12 -13.57
N SER A 33 -5.17 3.57 -12.43
CA SER A 33 -4.37 3.93 -11.26
C SER A 33 -5.16 3.70 -9.99
N ILE A 34 -4.48 3.24 -8.93
CA ILE A 34 -5.05 3.15 -7.59
C ILE A 34 -4.19 3.94 -6.60
N THR A 35 -4.84 4.62 -5.66
CA THR A 35 -4.15 5.23 -4.52
C THR A 35 -4.42 4.39 -3.27
N ILE A 36 -3.36 4.10 -2.52
CA ILE A 36 -3.38 3.26 -1.32
C ILE A 36 -2.75 4.04 -0.19
N LYS A 37 -3.51 4.30 0.88
CA LYS A 37 -2.96 4.83 2.14
C LYS A 37 -2.80 3.68 3.14
N ILE A 38 -1.56 3.47 3.57
CA ILE A 38 -1.12 2.35 4.41
C ILE A 38 -0.65 2.93 5.74
N LEU A 39 -1.20 2.45 6.85
CA LEU A 39 -0.72 2.79 8.20
C LEU A 39 0.40 1.84 8.57
N PHE A 40 1.54 2.39 9.01
CA PHE A 40 2.62 1.65 9.64
C PHE A 40 2.69 2.02 11.12
N GLU A 41 2.88 1.00 11.96
CA GLU A 41 2.93 1.13 13.41
C GLU A 41 4.25 0.57 13.96
N GLY A 42 4.83 1.22 14.96
CA GLY A 42 6.10 0.80 15.57
C GLY A 42 6.31 1.45 16.92
N LYS A 43 7.34 1.03 17.66
CA LYS A 43 7.68 1.61 18.97
C LYS A 43 8.46 2.92 18.84
N THR A 44 9.11 3.13 17.69
CA THR A 44 9.94 4.29 17.40
C THR A 44 9.78 4.69 15.93
N ARG A 45 10.02 5.96 15.60
CA ARG A 45 10.01 6.45 14.21
C ARG A 45 11.00 5.68 13.32
N ASP A 46 12.19 5.38 13.83
CA ASP A 46 13.22 4.65 13.07
C ASP A 46 12.75 3.25 12.66
N GLU A 47 12.09 2.52 13.57
CA GLU A 47 11.50 1.21 13.27
C GLU A 47 10.44 1.30 12.16
N ILE A 48 9.61 2.37 12.19
CA ILE A 48 8.57 2.59 11.20
C ILE A 48 9.20 2.89 9.83
N TYR A 49 10.20 3.77 9.77
CA TYR A 49 10.93 4.07 8.53
C TYR A 49 11.66 2.84 7.96
N GLU A 50 12.26 2.01 8.81
CA GLU A 50 12.87 0.75 8.38
C GLU A 50 11.83 -0.19 7.75
N ASN A 51 10.66 -0.32 8.37
CA ASN A 51 9.55 -1.13 7.83
C ASN A 51 9.00 -0.58 6.51
N ILE A 52 8.86 0.74 6.38
CA ILE A 52 8.47 1.40 5.12
C ILE A 52 9.52 1.13 4.04
N SER A 53 10.81 1.25 4.35
CA SER A 53 11.90 0.98 3.42
C SER A 53 11.85 -0.46 2.90
N LYS A 54 11.78 -1.44 3.80
CA LYS A 54 11.66 -2.87 3.44
C LYS A 54 10.39 -3.19 2.66
N PHE A 55 9.29 -2.48 2.95
CA PHE A 55 8.06 -2.63 2.20
C PHE A 55 8.21 -2.08 0.77
N ASN A 56 8.87 -0.92 0.60
CA ASN A 56 9.13 -0.30 -0.70
C ASN A 56 10.04 -1.16 -1.59
N GLU A 57 10.94 -1.97 -1.02
CA GLU A 57 11.74 -2.95 -1.77
C GLU A 57 10.86 -3.94 -2.57
N LEU A 58 9.61 -4.19 -2.15
CA LEU A 58 8.67 -5.04 -2.88
C LEU A 58 8.17 -4.40 -4.19
N PHE A 59 8.46 -3.12 -4.42
CA PHE A 59 7.93 -2.32 -5.53
C PHE A 59 9.02 -1.68 -6.39
N LEU A 60 10.27 -2.15 -6.30
CA LEU A 60 11.38 -1.68 -7.15
C LEU A 60 11.08 -1.84 -8.65
N ASP A 61 10.31 -2.88 -8.98
CA ASP A 61 9.86 -3.19 -10.33
C ASP A 61 8.32 -3.24 -10.39
N GLU A 62 7.81 -3.88 -11.43
CA GLU A 62 6.39 -4.22 -11.50
C GLU A 62 5.99 -5.11 -10.31
N ALA A 63 4.95 -4.68 -9.59
CA ALA A 63 4.43 -5.36 -8.43
C ALA A 63 2.99 -5.84 -8.66
N THR A 64 2.58 -6.82 -7.85
CA THR A 64 1.21 -7.31 -7.78
C THR A 64 0.63 -7.01 -6.41
N ILE A 65 -0.48 -6.28 -6.36
CA ILE A 65 -1.20 -5.93 -5.15
C ILE A 65 -2.51 -6.71 -5.10
N LYS A 66 -2.75 -7.42 -4.00
CA LYS A 66 -4.00 -8.13 -3.75
C LYS A 66 -4.59 -7.70 -2.41
N PHE A 67 -5.83 -7.21 -2.44
CA PHE A 67 -6.55 -6.90 -1.21
C PHE A 67 -7.33 -8.14 -0.74
N LYS A 68 -7.32 -8.40 0.57
CA LYS A 68 -8.00 -9.57 1.16
C LYS A 68 -9.50 -9.63 0.87
N ASN A 69 -10.13 -8.48 0.61
CA ASN A 69 -11.57 -8.34 0.43
C ASN A 69 -11.99 -8.14 -1.03
N LEU A 70 -11.04 -8.16 -1.98
CA LEU A 70 -11.31 -8.04 -3.42
C LEU A 70 -10.89 -9.36 -4.09
N SER A 71 -11.67 -9.80 -5.07
CA SER A 71 -11.35 -10.98 -5.88
C SER A 71 -10.18 -10.71 -6.84
N ASN A 72 -10.07 -9.47 -7.30
CA ASN A 72 -9.10 -9.06 -8.30
C ASN A 72 -7.76 -8.67 -7.66
N TYR A 73 -6.72 -8.69 -8.48
CA TYR A 73 -5.41 -8.17 -8.16
C TYR A 73 -5.06 -7.02 -9.11
N PHE A 74 -4.20 -6.12 -8.65
CA PHE A 74 -3.70 -4.99 -9.41
C PHE A 74 -2.24 -5.27 -9.73
N LYS A 75 -1.87 -5.16 -11.00
CA LYS A 75 -0.51 -5.36 -11.45
C LYS A 75 0.00 -4.09 -12.10
N GLY A 76 1.17 -3.59 -11.71
CA GLY A 76 1.57 -2.24 -12.07
C GLY A 76 2.84 -1.77 -11.40
N LYS A 77 3.08 -0.46 -11.40
CA LYS A 77 4.26 0.17 -10.79
C LYS A 77 3.86 1.31 -9.87
N ILE A 78 4.67 1.58 -8.85
CA ILE A 78 4.54 2.82 -8.09
C ILE A 78 4.88 3.99 -9.01
N ARG A 79 3.96 4.94 -9.09
CA ARG A 79 4.14 6.21 -9.81
C ARG A 79 4.62 7.30 -8.88
N ASP A 80 4.04 7.38 -7.69
CA ASP A 80 4.39 8.34 -6.66
C ASP A 80 4.18 7.75 -5.26
N SER A 81 4.91 8.27 -4.28
CA SER A 81 4.75 7.88 -2.88
C SER A 81 5.13 9.02 -1.94
N SER A 82 4.36 9.18 -0.87
CA SER A 82 4.64 10.16 0.18
C SER A 82 4.40 9.60 1.57
N ILE A 83 5.18 10.07 2.53
CA ILE A 83 5.00 9.77 3.95
C ILE A 83 4.28 10.95 4.57
N GLU A 84 3.23 10.66 5.32
CA GLU A 84 2.40 11.63 6.03
C GLU A 84 2.47 11.32 7.52
N ASP A 85 2.87 12.33 8.29
CA ASP A 85 2.89 12.24 9.74
C ASP A 85 1.49 12.10 10.32
N THR A 86 1.42 11.34 11.41
CA THR A 86 0.24 11.36 12.29
C THR A 86 0.56 12.16 13.54
N GLU A 87 -0.46 12.52 14.30
CA GLU A 87 -0.30 13.15 15.62
C GLU A 87 0.34 12.21 16.66
N LEU A 88 0.56 10.93 16.32
CA LEU A 88 1.17 9.91 17.16
C LEU A 88 2.55 9.50 16.62
N ASP A 89 3.54 9.46 17.49
CA ASP A 89 4.92 9.14 17.11
C ASP A 89 5.13 7.68 16.73
N GLU A 90 4.24 6.83 17.19
CA GLU A 90 4.23 5.40 16.92
C GLU A 90 3.66 5.08 15.53
N TRP A 91 3.09 6.06 14.81
CA TRP A 91 2.36 5.85 13.56
C TRP A 91 2.80 6.78 12.42
N LEU A 92 2.88 6.21 11.22
CA LEU A 92 3.05 6.93 9.95
C LEU A 92 2.10 6.41 8.89
N TYR A 93 1.63 7.30 8.02
CA TYR A 93 0.98 6.89 6.78
C TYR A 93 1.96 6.89 5.63
N LEU A 94 1.94 5.83 4.83
CA LEU A 94 2.53 5.78 3.51
C LEU A 94 1.40 5.85 2.47
N ASN A 95 1.38 6.91 1.68
CA ASN A 95 0.50 7.07 0.54
C ASN A 95 1.23 6.60 -0.72
N ILE A 96 0.62 5.70 -1.49
CA ILE A 96 1.18 5.18 -2.74
C ILE A 96 0.18 5.40 -3.86
N GLU A 97 0.63 6.04 -4.94
CA GLU A 97 -0.07 6.01 -6.24
C GLU A 97 0.54 4.89 -7.09
N PHE A 98 -0.31 3.98 -7.54
CA PHE A 98 0.08 2.80 -8.30
C PHE A 98 -0.58 2.85 -9.67
N GLU A 99 0.23 2.88 -10.72
CA GLU A 99 -0.23 2.82 -12.11
C GLU A 99 -0.43 1.35 -12.49
N CYS A 100 -1.69 0.97 -12.74
CA CYS A 100 -2.07 -0.39 -13.09
C CYS A 100 -1.97 -0.59 -14.60
N LYS A 101 -1.46 -1.75 -15.02
CA LYS A 101 -1.63 -2.22 -16.38
C LYS A 101 -3.05 -2.75 -16.56
N ALA A 102 -3.74 -2.20 -17.56
CA ALA A 102 -5.00 -2.71 -18.08
C ALA A 102 -4.82 -4.08 -18.75
#